data_AF-A0A1G4AN54-F1
#
_entry.id   AF-A0A1G4AN54-F1
#
_cell.length_a   1.000
_cell.length_b   1.000
_cell.length_c   1.000
_cell.angle_alpha   90.00
_cell.angle_beta   90.00
_cell.angle_gamma   90.00
#
_symmetry.space_group_name_H-M   'P 1'
#
loop_
_entity.id
_entity.type
_entity.pdbx_description
1 polymer ?
#
loop_
_entity_poly.entity_id
_entity_poly.type
_entity_poly.pdbx_seq_one_letter_code
_entity_poly.pdbx_strand_id
1 'polypeptide(L)'
;MAALLDNLSERKFALNIRQDNPSLGTFLGRAIEAADALGFKIIFSYDYTGGGPWGANRVIQLTKNYCAFSSYYHDEKGRPLVLTFEGPGNAKDWEYIIQKTN
;
A
#
# COMPACT_ATOMS: atom_id res chain seq x y z
N MET A 1 -34.88 -3.58 -3.84
CA MET A 1 -33.84 -2.71 -3.22
C MET A 1 -32.95 -3.58 -2.32
N ALA A 2 -32.22 -4.52 -2.92
CA ALA A 2 -31.33 -5.45 -2.20
C ALA A 2 -30.03 -5.76 -2.98
N ALA A 3 -29.81 -5.15 -4.15
CA ALA A 3 -28.65 -5.43 -5.01
C ALA A 3 -27.52 -4.39 -4.87
N LEU A 4 -27.61 -3.45 -3.93
CA LEU A 4 -26.58 -2.42 -3.74
C LEU A 4 -25.60 -2.72 -2.60
N LEU A 5 -25.85 -3.77 -1.80
CA LEU A 5 -25.00 -4.15 -0.67
C LEU A 5 -24.13 -5.38 -0.92
N ASP A 6 -24.48 -6.24 -1.90
CA ASP A 6 -23.68 -7.40 -2.28
C ASP A 6 -22.38 -7.04 -3.04
N ASN A 7 -22.18 -5.75 -3.37
CA ASN A 7 -21.03 -5.29 -4.15
C ASN A 7 -19.91 -4.62 -3.32
N LEU A 8 -19.93 -4.76 -1.99
CA LEU A 8 -18.80 -4.46 -1.11
C LEU A 8 -18.14 -5.76 -0.61
N SER A 9 -17.89 -6.71 -1.51
CA SER A 9 -17.38 -8.04 -1.14
C SER A 9 -15.90 -8.05 -0.72
N GLU A 10 -15.16 -6.99 -0.99
CA GLU A 10 -13.75 -6.86 -0.58
C GLU A 10 -13.55 -5.85 0.53
N ARG A 11 -13.09 -6.34 1.69
CA ARG A 11 -12.70 -5.49 2.82
C ARG A 11 -11.24 -5.07 2.66
N LYS A 12 -10.99 -3.76 2.58
CA LYS A 12 -9.67 -3.19 2.28
C LYS A 12 -9.24 -2.27 3.43
N PHE A 13 -7.98 -2.37 3.83
CA PHE A 13 -7.38 -1.45 4.81
C PHE A 13 -6.25 -0.65 4.15
N ALA A 14 -6.33 0.67 4.26
CA ALA A 14 -5.20 1.55 4.00
C ALA A 14 -4.30 1.56 5.25
N LEU A 15 -3.12 0.95 5.14
CA LEU A 15 -2.17 0.84 6.23
C LEU A 15 -1.20 2.01 6.19
N ASN A 16 -1.35 2.95 7.12
CA ASN A 16 -0.43 4.07 7.25
C ASN A 16 0.95 3.57 7.73
N ILE A 17 1.99 3.89 6.95
CA ILE A 17 3.38 3.50 7.22
C ILE A 17 4.30 4.72 7.22
N ARG A 18 5.24 4.74 8.17
CA ARG A 18 6.23 5.81 8.34
C ARG A 18 7.64 5.33 8.01
N GLN A 19 8.48 6.24 7.52
CA GLN A 19 9.80 5.92 6.98
C GLN A 19 10.78 5.46 8.07
N ASP A 20 10.71 6.06 9.24
CA ASP A 20 11.63 5.90 10.36
C ASP A 20 11.34 4.70 11.25
N ASN A 21 10.32 3.88 10.92
CA ASN A 21 9.98 2.71 11.73
C ASN A 21 11.07 1.63 11.64
N PRO A 22 11.83 1.36 12.73
CA PRO A 22 12.93 0.39 12.71
C PRO A 22 12.45 -1.05 12.52
N SER A 23 11.18 -1.32 12.81
CA SER A 23 10.55 -2.64 12.71
C SER A 23 9.57 -2.74 11.54
N LEU A 24 9.67 -1.84 10.55
CA LEU A 24 8.73 -1.77 9.43
C LEU A 24 8.52 -3.12 8.74
N GLY A 25 9.60 -3.86 8.45
CA GLY A 25 9.51 -5.16 7.80
C GLY A 25 8.70 -6.18 8.60
N THR A 26 8.96 -6.31 9.91
CA THR A 26 8.20 -7.21 10.80
C THR A 26 6.74 -6.79 10.91
N PHE A 27 6.46 -5.48 11.00
CA PHE A 27 5.10 -4.94 11.05
C PHE A 27 4.32 -5.27 9.77
N LEU A 28 4.93 -5.02 8.61
CA LEU A 28 4.32 -5.30 7.31
C LEU A 28 4.08 -6.79 7.09
N GLY A 29 5.05 -7.65 7.45
CA GLY A 29 4.88 -9.10 7.37
C GLY A 29 3.69 -9.60 8.18
N ARG A 30 3.56 -9.17 9.44
CA ARG A 30 2.41 -9.53 10.28
C ARG A 30 1.08 -9.01 9.75
N ALA A 31 1.06 -7.82 9.15
CA ALA A 31 -0.14 -7.27 8.56
C ALA A 31 -0.62 -8.10 7.35
N ILE A 32 0.32 -8.53 6.50
CA ILE A 32 0.04 -9.42 5.37
C ILE A 32 -0.45 -10.79 5.86
N GLU A 33 0.26 -11.42 6.81
CA GLU A 33 -0.16 -12.71 7.39
C GLU A 33 -1.59 -12.65 7.96
N ALA A 34 -1.92 -11.59 8.70
CA ALA A 34 -3.26 -11.39 9.23
C ALA A 34 -4.30 -11.14 8.12
N ALA A 35 -3.95 -10.38 7.09
CA ALA A 35 -4.85 -10.10 5.97
C ALA A 35 -5.13 -11.35 5.14
N ASP A 36 -4.11 -12.16 4.87
CA ASP A 36 -4.24 -13.47 4.21
C ASP A 36 -5.16 -14.41 5.01
N ALA A 37 -4.98 -14.48 6.33
CA ALA A 37 -5.78 -15.35 7.19
C ALA A 37 -7.27 -14.93 7.29
N LEU A 38 -7.55 -13.63 7.17
CA LEU A 38 -8.89 -13.07 7.40
C LEU A 38 -9.60 -12.63 6.11
N GLY A 39 -8.95 -12.77 4.95
CA GLY A 39 -9.48 -12.37 3.65
C GLY A 39 -9.63 -10.86 3.49
N PHE A 40 -8.76 -10.07 4.11
CA PHE A 40 -8.68 -8.62 3.86
C PHE A 40 -7.67 -8.32 2.75
N LYS A 41 -7.83 -7.15 2.13
CA LYS A 41 -6.80 -6.57 1.28
C LYS A 41 -6.08 -5.42 1.99
N ILE A 42 -4.80 -5.28 1.74
CA ILE A 42 -3.95 -4.20 2.25
C ILE A 42 -3.58 -3.27 1.10
N ILE A 43 -3.65 -1.97 1.37
CA ILE A 43 -3.09 -0.91 0.53
C ILE A 43 -2.08 -0.18 1.42
N PHE A 44 -0.83 -0.02 0.97
CA PHE A 44 0.11 0.82 1.70
C PHE A 44 -0.24 2.29 1.52
N SER A 45 -0.29 3.02 2.64
CA SER A 45 -0.47 4.46 2.70
C SER A 45 0.80 5.08 3.26
N TYR A 46 1.62 5.66 2.39
CA TYR A 46 2.92 6.23 2.76
C TYR A 46 2.70 7.58 3.46
N ASP A 47 2.98 7.64 4.76
CA ASP A 47 3.01 8.87 5.55
C ASP A 47 4.32 9.60 5.27
N TYR A 48 4.26 10.70 4.50
CA TYR A 48 5.43 11.45 4.05
C TYR A 48 5.93 12.48 5.06
N THR A 49 5.16 12.78 6.11
CA THR A 49 5.55 13.74 7.16
C THR A 49 5.88 13.03 8.46
N GLY A 50 5.24 11.89 8.74
CA GLY A 50 5.58 10.99 9.84
C GLY A 50 6.94 10.31 9.62
N GLY A 51 7.95 10.76 10.35
CA GLY A 51 9.30 10.18 10.30
C GLY A 51 10.19 10.68 9.15
N GLY A 52 9.69 11.63 8.34
CA GLY A 52 10.38 12.22 7.20
C GLY A 52 9.92 11.67 5.84
N PRO A 53 10.34 12.32 4.73
CA PRO A 53 9.87 11.98 3.40
C PRO A 53 10.40 10.63 2.92
N TRP A 54 9.58 9.91 2.16
CA TRP A 54 9.99 8.66 1.53
C TRP A 54 10.81 8.91 0.26
N GLY A 55 11.95 8.23 0.13
CA GLY A 55 12.69 8.19 -1.12
C GLY A 55 12.01 7.28 -2.16
N ALA A 56 11.94 7.72 -3.41
CA ALA A 56 11.25 7.00 -4.50
C ALA A 56 11.68 5.53 -4.64
N ASN A 57 12.99 5.25 -4.61
CA ASN A 57 13.51 3.88 -4.71
C ASN A 57 13.05 2.98 -3.55
N ARG A 58 12.87 3.55 -2.34
CA ARG A 58 12.39 2.80 -1.19
C ARG A 58 10.91 2.46 -1.33
N VAL A 59 10.10 3.38 -1.83
CA VAL A 59 8.69 3.13 -2.18
C VAL A 59 8.61 2.02 -3.21
N ILE A 60 9.36 2.11 -4.30
CA ILE A 60 9.38 1.08 -5.36
C ILE A 60 9.77 -0.29 -4.79
N GLN A 61 10.82 -0.34 -3.97
CA GLN A 61 11.29 -1.59 -3.36
C GLN A 61 10.21 -2.22 -2.48
N LEU A 62 9.57 -1.43 -1.61
CA LEU A 62 8.51 -1.94 -0.75
C LEU A 62 7.30 -2.40 -1.58
N THR A 63 6.83 -1.59 -2.53
CA THR A 63 5.72 -1.98 -3.39
C THR A 63 5.99 -3.30 -4.11
N LYS A 64 7.17 -3.47 -4.74
CA LYS A 64 7.53 -4.72 -5.43
C LYS A 64 7.67 -5.92 -4.52
N ASN A 65 8.19 -5.72 -3.31
CA ASN A 65 8.36 -6.81 -2.35
C ASN A 65 7.01 -7.34 -1.84
N TYR A 66 6.00 -6.47 -1.71
CA TYR A 66 4.73 -6.83 -1.09
C TYR A 66 3.58 -7.01 -2.08
N CYS A 67 3.65 -6.46 -3.30
CA CYS A 67 2.58 -6.65 -4.28
C CYS A 67 2.46 -8.09 -4.79
N ALA A 68 3.44 -8.96 -4.53
CA ALA A 68 3.33 -10.37 -4.88
C ALA A 68 2.36 -11.17 -3.97
N PHE A 69 2.00 -10.65 -2.79
CA PHE A 69 1.07 -11.32 -1.87
C PHE A 69 -0.38 -11.15 -2.34
N SER A 70 -1.20 -12.19 -2.18
CA SER A 70 -2.60 -12.17 -2.61
C SER A 70 -3.47 -11.20 -1.79
N SER A 71 -3.10 -10.91 -0.54
CA SER A 71 -3.70 -9.85 0.27
C SER A 71 -3.28 -8.44 -0.14
N TYR A 72 -2.26 -8.26 -0.99
CA TYR A 72 -1.96 -6.92 -1.50
C TYR A 72 -3.02 -6.51 -2.54
N TYR A 73 -3.60 -5.32 -2.37
CA TYR A 73 -4.65 -4.87 -3.26
C TYR A 73 -4.11 -4.46 -4.64
N HIS A 74 -4.75 -4.99 -5.68
CA HIS A 74 -4.54 -4.59 -7.05
C HIS A 74 -5.82 -3.99 -7.60
N ASP A 75 -5.70 -2.99 -8.47
CA ASP A 75 -6.85 -2.45 -9.17
C ASP A 75 -7.41 -3.45 -10.20
N GLU A 76 -8.51 -3.07 -10.85
CA GLU A 76 -9.19 -3.92 -11.86
C GLU A 76 -8.30 -4.26 -13.08
N LYS A 77 -7.18 -3.56 -13.27
CA LYS A 77 -6.19 -3.83 -14.32
C LYS A 77 -5.02 -4.68 -13.83
N GLY A 78 -5.07 -5.16 -12.59
CA GLY A 78 -4.02 -5.97 -11.97
C GLY A 78 -2.80 -5.16 -11.52
N ARG A 79 -2.92 -3.83 -11.35
CA ARG A 79 -1.81 -2.97 -10.94
C ARG A 79 -1.83 -2.74 -9.43
N PRO A 80 -0.68 -2.78 -8.73
CA PRO A 80 -0.66 -2.54 -7.30
C PRO A 80 -1.11 -1.11 -6.99
N LEU A 81 -2.02 -0.97 -6.04
CA LEU A 81 -2.41 0.36 -5.55
C LEU A 81 -1.55 0.73 -4.32
N VAL A 82 -1.17 1.99 -4.26
CA VAL A 82 -0.59 2.64 -3.08
C VAL A 82 -1.26 3.99 -2.89
N LEU A 83 -1.29 4.49 -1.67
CA LEU A 83 -1.78 5.82 -1.32
C LEU A 83 -0.65 6.65 -0.72
N THR A 84 -0.80 7.97 -0.80
CA THR A 84 0.01 8.91 -0.04
C THR A 84 -0.83 9.54 1.05
N PHE A 85 -0.19 9.83 2.17
CA PHE A 85 -0.70 10.70 3.20
C PHE A 85 0.27 11.87 3.35
N GLU A 86 -0.25 13.07 3.07
CA GLU A 86 0.53 14.32 3.03
C GLU A 86 1.68 14.31 2.00
N GLY A 87 2.70 15.18 2.18
CA GLY A 87 3.93 15.19 1.37
C GLY A 87 3.85 15.75 -0.06
N PRO A 88 3.10 16.85 -0.36
CA PRO A 88 2.99 17.37 -1.73
C PRO A 88 4.35 17.74 -2.37
N GLY A 89 5.39 18.01 -1.56
CA GLY A 89 6.76 18.26 -2.03
C GLY A 89 7.41 17.09 -2.78
N ASN A 90 6.92 15.85 -2.57
CA ASN A 90 7.40 14.64 -3.24
C ASN A 90 6.55 14.22 -4.44
N ALA A 91 5.57 15.04 -4.85
CA ALA A 91 4.65 14.67 -5.94
C ALA A 91 5.36 14.28 -7.24
N LYS A 92 6.48 14.94 -7.57
CA LYS A 92 7.27 14.65 -8.79
C LYS A 92 7.89 13.25 -8.80
N ASP A 93 8.13 12.64 -7.65
CA ASP A 93 8.69 11.28 -7.57
C ASP A 93 7.71 10.22 -8.10
N TRP A 94 6.40 10.52 -8.08
CA TRP A 94 5.35 9.56 -8.41
C TRP A 94 5.30 9.17 -9.88
N GLU A 95 5.71 10.06 -10.80
CA GLU A 95 5.85 9.69 -12.22
C GLU A 95 6.84 8.53 -12.38
N TYR A 96 7.99 8.64 -11.70
CA TYR A 96 9.03 7.60 -11.71
C TYR A 96 8.59 6.34 -10.95
N ILE A 97 7.94 6.47 -9.80
CA ILE A 97 7.43 5.33 -9.02
C ILE A 97 6.43 4.52 -9.86
N ILE A 98 5.43 5.18 -10.43
CA ILE A 98 4.39 4.54 -11.26
C ILE A 98 5.03 3.80 -12.45
N GLN A 99 5.98 4.42 -13.14
CA GLN A 99 6.69 3.78 -14.27
C GLN A 99 7.44 2.50 -13.86
N LYS A 100 7.86 2.39 -12.60
CA LYS A 100 8.62 1.23 -12.11
C LYS A 100 7.76 0.15 -11.49
N THR A 101 6.51 0.42 -11.15
CA THR A 101 5.63 -0.52 -10.42
C THR A 101 4.42 -1.01 -11.22
N ASN A 102 4.07 -0.35 -12.33
CA ASN A 102 2.95 -0.72 -13.21
C ASN A 102 3.46 -1.12 -14.59
#